data_AF-A0A811K8E7-F1
#
_entry.id   AF-A0A811K8E7-F1
#
_cell.length_a   1.000
_cell.length_b   1.000
_cell.length_c   1.000
_cell.angle_alpha   90.00
_cell.angle_beta   90.00
_cell.angle_gamma   90.00
#
_symmetry.space_group_name_H-M   'P 1'
#
loop_
_entity.id
_entity.type
_entity.pdbx_description
1 polymer ?
#
loop_
_entity_poly.entity_id
_entity_poly.type
_entity_poly.pdbx_seq_one_letter_code
_entity_poly.pdbx_strand_id
1 'polypeptide(L)'
;MKSFVLFFTVAIYCSHAGDLTIVNQCTDPVYVVKTVPGGLETIQCYLAVGESCVQSYTTGVMNFRHNLGSGHTISEFSFGNPNGNDNYALNVIEGFDIGMQIIPENGGHVAECATADCVDAYHSSTDNHTYGVPSGTPFTLNLCQFDDVDSSSVASASSAPATALTIVNQCTDPVTVVKTVPGGLQTVQCQLAVGESCSETYTTGVMNFRHNYGSGHTIAEFSFGNPNGNSNYDLNVIEGFDIGMQIIPEDGGHVAECATADCTDAYHSSTDNHTYGVPAGNPFTLNLCQFSDASGTA
;
A
#
# COMPACT_ATOMS: atom_id res chain seq x y z
N MET A 1 25.40 -28.26 61.97
CA MET A 1 24.58 -27.96 60.78
C MET A 1 24.70 -26.47 60.50
N LYS A 2 25.31 -26.07 59.38
CA LYS A 2 25.43 -24.66 58.97
C LYS A 2 24.28 -24.37 58.00
N SER A 3 23.33 -23.51 58.41
CA SER A 3 22.26 -23.04 57.53
C SER A 3 22.85 -22.17 56.43
N PHE A 4 22.60 -22.55 55.18
CA PHE A 4 22.89 -21.79 53.98
C PHE A 4 21.65 -20.95 53.68
N VAL A 5 21.72 -19.63 53.90
CA VAL A 5 20.63 -18.71 53.54
C VAL A 5 20.89 -18.29 52.10
N LEU A 6 20.09 -18.81 51.17
CA LEU A 6 20.12 -18.42 49.77
C LEU A 6 19.32 -17.12 49.62
N PHE A 7 20.00 -16.00 49.42
CA PHE A 7 19.35 -14.75 49.03
C PHE A 7 19.01 -14.85 47.54
N PHE A 8 17.74 -15.08 47.21
CA PHE A 8 17.23 -14.86 45.86
C PHE A 8 17.08 -13.35 45.66
N THR A 9 18.02 -12.75 44.93
CA THR A 9 17.84 -11.39 44.40
C THR A 9 16.81 -11.48 43.27
N VAL A 10 15.56 -11.12 43.57
CA VAL A 10 14.53 -10.93 42.54
C VAL A 10 14.87 -9.62 41.83
N ALA A 11 15.54 -9.72 40.68
CA ALA A 11 15.70 -8.58 39.78
C ALA A 11 14.32 -8.28 39.16
N ILE A 12 13.65 -7.25 39.68
CA ILE A 12 12.44 -6.70 39.07
C ILE A 12 12.90 -5.88 37.87
N TYR A 13 12.80 -6.46 36.66
CA TYR A 13 12.98 -5.72 35.43
C TYR A 13 11.71 -4.92 35.17
N CYS A 14 11.77 -3.60 35.40
CA CYS A 14 10.72 -2.69 34.92
C CYS A 14 10.82 -2.61 33.39
N SER A 15 10.01 -3.39 32.67
CA SER A 15 9.88 -3.24 31.22
C SER A 15 9.17 -1.92 30.93
N HIS A 16 9.93 -0.92 30.49
CA HIS A 16 9.36 0.34 30.00
C HIS A 16 8.89 0.09 28.56
N ALA A 17 7.69 0.56 28.23
CA ALA A 17 7.23 0.52 26.85
C ALA A 17 8.05 1.51 26.01
N GLY A 18 8.50 1.08 24.84
CA GLY A 18 9.04 1.97 23.83
C GLY A 18 7.89 2.57 23.02
N ASP A 19 7.94 3.89 22.81
CA ASP A 19 7.02 4.58 21.90
C ASP A 19 7.61 4.60 20.49
N LEU A 20 6.79 4.31 19.49
CA LEU A 20 7.11 4.41 18.07
C LEU A 20 6.22 5.50 17.45
N THR A 21 6.82 6.62 17.12
CA THR A 21 6.20 7.68 16.32
C THR A 21 6.40 7.36 14.85
N ILE A 22 5.33 7.29 14.07
CA ILE A 22 5.38 6.99 12.64
C ILE A 22 4.89 8.22 11.89
N VAL A 23 5.70 8.73 10.97
CA VAL A 23 5.46 9.99 10.26
C VAL A 23 5.36 9.73 8.76
N ASN A 24 4.30 10.22 8.13
CA ASN A 24 4.15 10.18 6.69
C ASN A 24 4.77 11.43 6.05
N GLN A 25 5.91 11.28 5.37
CA GLN A 25 6.52 12.32 4.55
C GLN A 25 6.31 12.09 3.05
N CYS A 26 5.50 11.09 2.68
CA CYS A 26 5.17 10.81 1.29
C CYS A 26 4.29 11.93 0.72
N THR A 27 4.24 12.03 -0.61
CA THR A 27 3.36 12.98 -1.32
C THR A 27 1.89 12.58 -1.26
N ASP A 28 1.59 11.35 -0.86
CA ASP A 28 0.26 10.78 -0.79
C ASP A 28 -0.06 10.22 0.62
N PRO A 29 -1.34 10.06 0.97
CA PRO A 29 -1.74 9.38 2.19
C PRO A 29 -1.27 7.92 2.22
N VAL A 30 -0.89 7.42 3.40
CA VAL A 30 -0.40 6.05 3.56
C VAL A 30 -1.16 5.30 4.65
N TYR A 31 -1.34 3.99 4.42
CA TYR A 31 -1.70 3.07 5.50
C TYR A 31 -0.42 2.48 6.08
N VAL A 32 -0.23 2.63 7.40
CA VAL A 32 0.87 1.97 8.09
C VAL A 32 0.42 0.59 8.51
N VAL A 33 1.07 -0.44 7.99
CA VAL A 33 0.70 -1.83 8.22
C VAL A 33 1.72 -2.50 9.11
N LYS A 34 1.23 -3.16 10.16
CA LYS A 34 2.03 -3.97 11.08
C LYS A 34 1.80 -5.45 10.83
N THR A 35 2.90 -6.20 10.83
CA THR A 35 2.92 -7.66 10.85
C THR A 35 3.68 -8.15 12.07
N VAL A 36 3.20 -9.21 12.70
CA VAL A 36 3.94 -9.93 13.75
C VAL A 36 4.32 -11.32 13.23
N PRO A 37 5.40 -11.96 13.70
CA PRO A 37 5.79 -13.29 13.23
C PRO A 37 4.65 -14.31 13.29
N GLY A 38 4.29 -14.87 12.13
CA GLY A 38 3.18 -15.83 11.98
C GLY A 38 1.77 -15.22 12.13
N GLY A 39 1.66 -13.90 12.27
CA GLY A 39 0.41 -13.17 12.34
C GLY A 39 -0.06 -12.65 10.98
N LEU A 40 -1.30 -12.15 10.96
CA LEU A 40 -1.84 -11.41 9.83
C LEU A 40 -1.38 -9.96 9.86
N GLU A 41 -1.39 -9.32 8.70
CA GLU A 41 -1.22 -7.87 8.59
C GLU A 41 -2.40 -7.13 9.20
N THR A 42 -2.08 -6.03 9.88
CA THR A 42 -3.08 -5.17 10.52
C THR A 42 -2.74 -3.70 10.28
N ILE A 43 -3.72 -2.91 9.82
CA ILE A 43 -3.56 -1.45 9.74
C ILE A 43 -3.41 -0.90 11.15
N GLN A 44 -2.33 -0.17 11.41
CA GLN A 44 -2.14 0.56 12.66
C GLN A 44 -2.66 1.99 12.55
N CYS A 45 -2.38 2.66 11.43
CA CYS A 45 -2.71 4.06 11.21
C CYS A 45 -3.03 4.31 9.73
N TYR A 46 -3.92 5.27 9.48
CA TYR A 46 -4.03 5.98 8.21
C TYR A 46 -3.45 7.38 8.44
N LEU A 47 -2.49 7.78 7.63
CA LEU A 47 -1.78 9.05 7.78
C LEU A 47 -1.92 9.86 6.49
N ALA A 48 -2.56 11.03 6.56
CA ALA A 48 -2.47 11.99 5.48
C ALA A 48 -1.03 12.53 5.35
N VAL A 49 -0.76 13.30 4.29
CA VAL A 49 0.56 13.90 4.04
C VAL A 49 0.97 14.78 5.23
N GLY A 50 2.14 14.52 5.80
CA GLY A 50 2.68 15.25 6.94
C GLY A 50 2.09 14.88 8.30
N GLU A 51 1.15 13.93 8.36
CA GLU A 51 0.60 13.43 9.62
C GLU A 51 1.50 12.39 10.29
N SER A 52 1.26 12.16 11.58
CA SER A 52 1.95 11.15 12.37
C SER A 52 1.01 10.43 13.33
N CYS A 53 1.34 9.20 13.70
CA CYS A 53 0.70 8.49 14.81
C CYS A 53 1.75 7.93 15.78
N VAL A 54 1.33 7.65 17.02
CA VAL A 54 2.20 7.07 18.06
C VAL A 54 1.63 5.73 18.50
N GLN A 55 2.49 4.72 18.61
CA GLN A 55 2.16 3.39 19.10
C GLN A 55 3.12 3.00 20.23
N SER A 56 2.62 2.41 21.31
CA SER A 56 3.46 1.99 22.44
C SER A 56 3.57 0.46 22.50
N TYR A 57 4.79 -0.06 22.64
CA TYR A 57 5.05 -1.49 22.69
C TYR A 57 5.91 -1.86 23.90
N THR A 58 5.43 -2.81 24.71
CA THR A 58 6.21 -3.33 25.85
C THR A 58 7.15 -4.46 25.44
N THR A 59 6.68 -5.36 24.58
CA THR A 59 7.45 -6.51 24.09
C THR A 59 7.01 -6.92 22.69
N GLY A 60 7.89 -7.65 21.98
CA GLY A 60 7.55 -8.40 20.78
C GLY A 60 8.37 -8.02 19.56
N VAL A 61 8.32 -8.89 18.55
CA VAL A 61 8.89 -8.65 17.23
C VAL A 61 7.77 -8.22 16.29
N MET A 62 8.01 -7.17 15.52
CA MET A 62 7.04 -6.66 14.57
C MET A 62 7.72 -5.93 13.42
N ASN A 63 7.06 -5.99 12.27
CA ASN A 63 7.49 -5.33 11.05
C ASN A 63 6.45 -4.28 10.69
N PHE A 64 6.90 -3.11 10.22
CA PHE A 64 6.04 -2.10 9.64
C PHE A 64 6.41 -1.85 8.18
N ARG A 65 5.38 -1.70 7.36
CA ARG A 65 5.50 -1.34 5.96
C ARG A 65 4.45 -0.34 5.54
N HIS A 66 4.72 0.33 4.42
CA HIS A 66 3.78 1.24 3.80
C HIS A 66 2.78 0.41 2.97
N ASN A 67 1.49 0.70 3.16
CA ASN A 67 0.36 0.04 2.52
C ASN A 67 0.30 -1.50 2.74
N LEU A 68 -0.90 -2.08 2.65
CA LEU A 68 -1.02 -3.53 2.83
C LEU A 68 -0.46 -4.26 1.61
N GLY A 69 0.28 -5.35 1.84
CA GLY A 69 0.85 -6.30 0.86
C GLY A 69 1.50 -5.78 -0.44
N SER A 70 1.71 -4.48 -0.57
CA SER A 70 2.49 -3.82 -1.64
C SER A 70 3.77 -3.20 -1.09
N GLY A 71 3.89 -3.09 0.24
CA GLY A 71 5.08 -2.61 0.91
C GLY A 71 6.23 -3.64 0.87
N HIS A 72 7.27 -3.33 0.11
CA HIS A 72 8.51 -4.07 -0.05
C HIS A 72 9.63 -3.58 0.90
N THR A 73 9.75 -2.28 1.16
CA THR A 73 10.66 -1.77 2.19
C THR A 73 10.02 -2.00 3.55
N ILE A 74 10.71 -2.73 4.40
CA ILE A 74 10.22 -3.16 5.70
C ILE A 74 11.10 -2.55 6.79
N SER A 75 10.47 -1.97 7.81
CA SER A 75 11.13 -1.64 9.08
C SER A 75 10.84 -2.73 10.10
N GLU A 76 11.87 -3.25 10.74
CA GLU A 76 11.78 -4.34 11.70
C GLU A 76 12.10 -3.81 13.10
N PHE A 77 11.33 -4.23 14.09
CA PHE A 77 11.53 -3.89 15.50
C PHE A 77 11.39 -5.11 16.39
N SER A 78 12.23 -5.19 17.42
CA SER A 78 12.09 -6.13 18.53
C SER A 78 12.19 -5.40 19.85
N PHE A 79 11.05 -5.23 20.55
CA PHE A 79 10.96 -4.52 21.82
C PHE A 79 11.05 -5.47 23.02
N GLY A 80 11.62 -4.96 24.11
CA GLY A 80 11.65 -5.63 25.42
C GLY A 80 12.46 -6.93 25.39
N ASN A 81 13.58 -6.97 24.68
CA ASN A 81 14.38 -8.20 24.62
C ASN A 81 14.98 -8.52 26.00
N PRO A 82 15.18 -9.82 26.33
CA PRO A 82 15.69 -10.23 27.65
C PRO A 82 17.09 -9.70 28.00
N ASN A 83 17.86 -9.26 27.00
CA ASN A 83 19.18 -8.65 27.21
C ASN A 83 19.09 -7.17 27.60
N GLY A 84 17.88 -6.59 27.70
CA GLY A 84 17.66 -5.19 28.06
C GLY A 84 17.84 -4.21 26.91
N ASN A 85 17.86 -4.69 25.66
CA ASN A 85 17.94 -3.84 24.47
C ASN A 85 16.68 -3.97 23.61
N ASP A 86 16.31 -2.91 22.91
CA ASP A 86 15.40 -2.96 21.77
C ASP A 86 16.23 -2.97 20.48
N ASN A 87 15.82 -3.78 19.51
CA ASN A 87 16.53 -3.92 18.24
C ASN A 87 15.67 -3.36 17.10
N TYR A 88 16.32 -2.84 16.06
CA TYR A 88 15.67 -2.35 14.86
C TYR A 88 16.56 -2.55 13.63
N ALA A 89 15.93 -2.62 12.46
CA ALA A 89 16.60 -2.72 11.17
C ALA A 89 15.68 -2.27 10.03
N LEU A 90 16.27 -2.07 8.84
CA LEU A 90 15.55 -1.96 7.57
C LEU A 90 15.81 -3.22 6.74
N ASN A 91 14.84 -3.62 5.94
CA ASN A 91 14.90 -4.83 5.11
C ASN A 91 14.32 -4.54 3.73
N VAL A 92 15.09 -4.83 2.68
CA VAL A 92 14.73 -4.67 1.27
C VAL A 92 14.93 -5.98 0.48
N ILE A 93 15.01 -7.12 1.17
CA ILE A 93 15.17 -8.46 0.55
C ILE A 93 14.03 -8.73 -0.44
N GLU A 94 12.81 -8.31 -0.11
CA GLU A 94 11.62 -8.48 -0.95
C GLU A 94 11.44 -7.36 -1.98
N GLY A 95 12.40 -6.43 -2.08
CA GLY A 95 12.38 -5.27 -2.97
C GLY A 95 12.45 -3.95 -2.22
N PHE A 96 12.48 -2.86 -2.98
CA PHE A 96 12.44 -1.49 -2.49
C PHE A 96 11.33 -0.72 -3.21
N ASP A 97 10.63 0.12 -2.47
CA ASP A 97 9.46 0.87 -2.92
C ASP A 97 9.47 2.34 -2.45
N ILE A 98 9.71 2.60 -1.16
CA ILE A 98 9.82 3.93 -0.59
C ILE A 98 11.06 4.06 0.29
N GLY A 99 11.58 5.28 0.40
CA GLY A 99 12.62 5.56 1.37
C GLY A 99 12.10 5.46 2.81
N MET A 100 12.88 4.89 3.73
CA MET A 100 12.54 4.84 5.16
C MET A 100 13.73 5.22 6.03
N GLN A 101 13.46 5.85 7.17
CA GLN A 101 14.46 6.12 8.20
C GLN A 101 13.92 5.74 9.58
N ILE A 102 14.78 5.12 10.39
CA ILE A 102 14.51 4.85 11.81
C ILE A 102 15.47 5.68 12.67
N ILE A 103 14.91 6.54 13.53
CA ILE A 103 15.66 7.41 14.45
C ILE A 103 15.37 6.98 15.90
N PRO A 104 16.32 6.42 16.65
CA PRO A 104 16.19 6.26 18.09
C PRO A 104 16.43 7.60 18.83
N GLU A 105 15.46 8.08 19.61
CA GLU A 105 15.50 9.43 20.21
C GLU A 105 16.58 9.59 21.30
N ASN A 106 16.95 8.51 21.98
CA ASN A 106 17.96 8.52 23.05
C ASN A 106 19.37 8.14 22.57
N GLY A 107 19.62 8.33 21.27
CA GLY A 107 20.88 7.97 20.61
C GLY A 107 20.89 6.53 20.11
N GLY A 108 21.86 6.23 19.24
CA GLY A 108 21.94 4.99 18.51
C GLY A 108 22.36 5.25 17.06
N HIS A 109 22.32 4.20 16.24
CA HIS A 109 22.48 4.33 14.79
C HIS A 109 21.19 4.87 14.17
N VAL A 110 21.28 5.78 13.21
CA VAL A 110 20.11 6.15 12.41
C VAL A 110 20.13 5.23 11.20
N ALA A 111 19.19 4.31 11.11
CA ALA A 111 19.11 3.39 9.98
C ALA A 111 18.39 4.09 8.82
N GLU A 112 19.05 4.22 7.67
CA GLU A 112 18.54 4.97 6.51
C GLU A 112 18.53 4.13 5.24
N CYS A 113 17.38 4.07 4.59
CA CYS A 113 17.28 3.49 3.26
C CYS A 113 16.60 4.45 2.30
N ALA A 114 17.39 5.13 1.47
CA ALA A 114 16.90 6.06 0.45
C ALA A 114 16.71 5.40 -0.93
N THR A 115 17.36 4.26 -1.16
CA THR A 115 17.41 3.57 -2.46
C THR A 115 17.47 2.06 -2.25
N ALA A 116 17.18 1.27 -3.28
CA ALA A 116 17.27 -0.20 -3.22
C ALA A 116 18.63 -0.75 -2.72
N ASP A 117 19.74 -0.07 -3.01
CA ASP A 117 21.10 -0.50 -2.63
C ASP A 117 21.60 0.14 -1.31
N CYS A 118 20.69 0.54 -0.41
CA CYS A 118 21.03 1.26 0.82
C CYS A 118 21.83 0.42 1.83
N VAL A 119 22.95 0.93 2.32
CA VAL A 119 23.90 0.18 3.18
C VAL A 119 23.38 -0.19 4.58
N ASP A 120 22.27 0.39 5.03
CA ASP A 120 21.68 0.14 6.35
C ASP A 120 20.54 -0.90 6.34
N ALA A 121 20.22 -1.48 5.18
CA ALA A 121 19.17 -2.49 5.07
C ALA A 121 19.73 -3.87 4.75
N TYR A 122 18.97 -4.91 5.10
CA TYR A 122 19.20 -6.26 4.58
C TYR A 122 18.89 -6.31 3.08
N HIS A 123 19.86 -6.77 2.29
CA HIS A 123 19.67 -7.19 0.89
C HIS A 123 19.62 -8.71 0.75
N SER A 124 20.11 -9.42 1.75
CA SER A 124 20.10 -10.87 1.84
C SER A 124 19.87 -11.35 3.27
N SER A 125 19.43 -12.61 3.41
CA SER A 125 19.25 -13.25 4.73
C SER A 125 20.56 -13.50 5.48
N THR A 126 21.71 -13.27 4.84
CA THR A 126 23.04 -13.40 5.47
C THR A 126 23.63 -12.07 5.92
N ASP A 127 23.00 -10.95 5.58
CA ASP A 127 23.49 -9.65 6.01
C ASP A 127 23.22 -9.46 7.51
N ASN A 128 23.90 -8.50 8.13
CA ASN A 128 23.70 -8.19 9.54
C ASN A 128 23.59 -6.67 9.73
N HIS A 129 22.37 -6.17 9.57
CA HIS A 129 22.01 -4.77 9.74
C HIS A 129 21.07 -4.56 10.94
N THR A 130 21.21 -5.38 11.98
CA THR A 130 20.51 -5.17 13.25
C THR A 130 21.26 -4.15 14.10
N TYR A 131 20.55 -3.10 14.50
CA TYR A 131 21.01 -2.12 15.46
C TYR A 131 20.28 -2.30 16.79
N GLY A 132 20.94 -1.94 17.90
CA GLY A 132 20.38 -2.11 19.24
C GLY A 132 20.54 -0.86 20.09
N VAL A 133 19.52 -0.55 20.89
CA VAL A 133 19.50 0.54 21.87
C VAL A 133 18.94 0.04 23.20
N PRO A 134 19.14 0.72 24.35
CA PRO A 134 18.54 0.29 25.61
C PRO A 134 17.01 0.16 25.52
N SER A 135 16.44 -0.84 26.20
CA SER A 135 14.98 -1.06 26.16
C SER A 135 14.16 0.12 26.68
N GLY A 136 13.05 0.38 26.02
CA GLY A 136 12.17 1.53 26.28
C GLY A 136 12.64 2.82 25.59
N THR A 137 13.61 2.74 24.66
CA THR A 137 14.01 3.87 23.84
C THR A 137 12.89 4.23 22.87
N PRO A 138 12.43 5.49 22.82
CA PRO A 138 11.49 5.93 21.79
C PRO A 138 12.13 5.95 20.40
N PHE A 139 11.33 5.66 19.38
CA PHE A 139 11.74 5.67 17.98
C PHE A 139 10.84 6.59 17.17
N THR A 140 11.43 7.22 16.15
CA THR A 140 10.69 7.81 15.02
C THR A 140 10.95 6.99 13.77
N LEU A 141 9.89 6.54 13.09
CA LEU A 141 9.92 5.94 11.76
C LEU A 141 9.36 6.95 10.76
N ASN A 142 10.22 7.47 9.88
CA ASN A 142 9.81 8.35 8.80
C ASN A 142 9.65 7.56 7.51
N LEU A 143 8.50 7.72 6.88
CA LEU A 143 8.19 7.15 5.56
C LEU A 143 8.42 8.20 4.49
N CYS A 144 9.05 7.83 3.37
CA CYS A 144 9.39 8.68 2.22
C CYS A 144 10.35 9.84 2.54
N GLN A 145 11.26 9.67 3.50
CA GLN A 145 12.13 10.76 3.96
C GLN A 145 13.13 11.30 2.94
N PHE A 146 13.39 10.55 1.87
CA PHE A 146 14.45 10.86 0.91
C PHE A 146 13.93 11.25 -0.46
N ASP A 147 12.62 11.39 -0.63
CA ASP A 147 12.00 11.71 -1.92
C ASP A 147 12.28 13.17 -2.37
N ASP A 148 12.89 13.99 -1.50
CA ASP A 148 13.19 15.41 -1.74
C ASP A 148 14.66 15.70 -2.10
N VAL A 149 15.53 14.70 -2.20
CA VAL A 149 16.94 14.92 -2.57
C VAL A 149 17.09 15.01 -4.09
N ASP A 150 16.69 16.16 -4.63
CA ASP A 150 17.18 16.74 -5.88
C ASP A 150 17.37 15.72 -7.03
N SER A 151 16.25 15.17 -7.50
CA SER A 151 16.13 14.38 -8.74
C SER A 151 16.48 15.17 -10.02
N SER A 152 17.30 16.23 -9.93
CA SER A 152 17.63 17.14 -11.04
C SER A 152 18.81 16.69 -11.90
N SER A 153 19.50 15.56 -11.61
CA SER A 153 20.64 15.12 -12.44
C SER A 153 20.67 13.65 -12.88
N VAL A 154 19.63 12.85 -12.60
CA VAL A 154 19.42 11.61 -13.35
C VAL A 154 18.66 11.99 -14.61
N ALA A 155 19.30 11.81 -15.79
CA ALA A 155 18.72 12.08 -17.09
C ALA A 155 17.25 11.68 -17.10
N SER A 156 16.36 12.67 -17.26
CA SER A 156 14.92 12.52 -17.15
C SER A 156 14.45 11.33 -17.99
N ALA A 157 14.32 10.16 -17.34
CA ALA A 157 13.39 9.16 -17.78
C ALA A 157 12.07 9.92 -17.76
N SER A 158 11.56 10.23 -18.95
CA SER A 158 10.31 10.95 -19.14
C SER A 158 9.29 10.37 -18.18
N SER A 159 9.03 11.06 -17.06
CA SER A 159 8.02 10.64 -16.09
C SER A 159 6.74 10.47 -16.90
N ALA A 160 6.20 9.26 -16.92
CA ALA A 160 5.00 9.01 -17.70
C ALA A 160 3.96 10.08 -17.32
N PRO A 161 3.33 10.75 -18.29
CA PRO A 161 2.38 11.80 -17.98
C PRO A 161 1.27 11.22 -17.10
N ALA A 162 0.90 11.97 -16.06
CA ALA A 162 -0.17 11.58 -15.16
C ALA A 162 -1.47 11.39 -15.95
N THR A 163 -2.16 10.29 -15.67
CA THR A 163 -3.40 9.90 -16.34
C THR A 163 -4.57 10.16 -15.41
N ALA A 164 -5.55 10.95 -15.83
CA ALA A 164 -6.77 11.15 -15.05
C ALA A 164 -7.74 9.96 -15.26
N LEU A 165 -8.32 9.45 -14.18
CA LEU A 165 -9.44 8.53 -14.19
C LEU A 165 -10.65 9.24 -13.59
N THR A 166 -11.74 9.32 -14.33
CA THR A 166 -13.04 9.79 -13.84
C THR A 166 -13.96 8.59 -13.66
N ILE A 167 -14.52 8.42 -12.47
CA ILE A 167 -15.45 7.33 -12.16
C ILE A 167 -16.84 7.91 -11.98
N VAL A 168 -17.81 7.41 -12.73
CA VAL A 168 -19.19 7.92 -12.77
C VAL A 168 -20.15 6.85 -12.30
N ASN A 169 -20.99 7.18 -11.32
CA ASN A 169 -22.06 6.29 -10.87
C ASN A 169 -23.32 6.53 -11.71
N GLN A 170 -23.65 5.61 -12.63
CA GLN A 170 -24.92 5.63 -13.35
C GLN A 170 -25.92 4.58 -12.83
N CYS A 171 -25.60 3.93 -11.70
CA CYS A 171 -26.51 2.99 -11.07
C CYS A 171 -27.74 3.73 -10.52
N THR A 172 -28.82 2.99 -10.29
CA THR A 172 -30.06 3.53 -9.67
C THR A 172 -29.91 3.84 -8.19
N ASP A 173 -28.84 3.35 -7.56
CA ASP A 173 -28.55 3.49 -6.14
C ASP A 173 -27.14 4.08 -5.92
N PRO A 174 -26.87 4.67 -4.73
CA PRO A 174 -25.52 5.10 -4.37
C PRO A 174 -24.53 3.94 -4.37
N VAL A 175 -23.30 4.21 -4.81
CA VAL A 175 -22.23 3.21 -4.90
C VAL A 175 -21.02 3.66 -4.09
N THR A 176 -20.41 2.70 -3.38
CA THR A 176 -19.05 2.88 -2.86
C THR A 176 -18.07 2.28 -3.85
N VAL A 177 -17.23 3.10 -4.48
CA VAL A 177 -16.17 2.63 -5.37
C VAL A 177 -14.99 2.21 -4.51
N VAL A 178 -14.50 0.99 -4.73
CA VAL A 178 -13.40 0.41 -3.96
C VAL A 178 -12.21 0.19 -4.89
N LYS A 179 -11.06 0.75 -4.51
CA LYS A 179 -9.77 0.57 -5.18
C LYS A 179 -8.95 -0.48 -4.45
N THR A 180 -8.35 -1.38 -5.22
CA THR A 180 -7.39 -2.38 -4.73
C THR A 180 -6.12 -2.26 -5.55
N VAL A 181 -4.97 -2.10 -4.90
CA VAL A 181 -3.65 -2.26 -5.56
C VAL A 181 -3.24 -3.73 -5.43
N PRO A 182 -2.53 -4.37 -6.37
CA PRO A 182 -2.03 -5.74 -6.17
C PRO A 182 -1.25 -5.89 -4.87
N GLY A 183 -1.61 -6.89 -4.07
CA GLY A 183 -1.12 -7.06 -2.69
C GLY A 183 -1.75 -6.12 -1.65
N GLY A 184 -2.36 -5.02 -2.10
CA GLY A 184 -3.12 -4.01 -1.36
C GLY A 184 -4.35 -4.51 -0.60
N LEU A 185 -4.76 -3.72 0.41
CA LEU A 185 -6.13 -3.75 0.91
C LEU A 185 -7.05 -3.05 -0.08
N GLN A 186 -8.32 -3.46 -0.01
CA GLN A 186 -9.41 -2.66 -0.53
C GLN A 186 -9.52 -1.35 0.24
N THR A 187 -9.52 -0.24 -0.48
CA THR A 187 -9.70 1.11 0.06
C THR A 187 -10.89 1.77 -0.61
N VAL A 188 -11.62 2.61 0.12
CA VAL A 188 -12.72 3.37 -0.49
C VAL A 188 -12.10 4.47 -1.34
N GLN A 189 -12.31 4.39 -2.65
CA GLN A 189 -11.89 5.40 -3.61
C GLN A 189 -12.82 6.62 -3.53
N CYS A 190 -14.12 6.38 -3.64
CA CYS A 190 -15.14 7.42 -3.47
C CYS A 190 -16.51 6.82 -3.16
N GLN A 191 -17.37 7.62 -2.52
CA GLN A 191 -18.79 7.32 -2.33
C GLN A 191 -19.57 8.24 -3.26
N LEU A 192 -20.35 7.66 -4.16
CA LEU A 192 -21.02 8.38 -5.23
C LEU A 192 -22.53 8.20 -5.08
N ALA A 193 -23.27 9.30 -4.94
CA ALA A 193 -24.70 9.28 -5.16
C ALA A 193 -25.01 9.00 -6.65
N VAL A 194 -26.30 8.78 -6.96
CA VAL A 194 -26.75 8.54 -8.32
C VAL A 194 -26.41 9.73 -9.21
N GLY A 195 -25.69 9.48 -10.31
CA GLY A 195 -25.24 10.49 -11.26
C GLY A 195 -23.99 11.28 -10.83
N GLU A 196 -23.44 11.02 -9.65
CA GLU A 196 -22.19 11.67 -9.20
C GLU A 196 -20.96 11.03 -9.84
N SER A 197 -19.86 11.78 -9.80
CA SER A 197 -18.55 11.31 -10.24
C SER A 197 -17.45 11.76 -9.30
N CYS A 198 -16.34 11.02 -9.31
CA CYS A 198 -15.08 11.40 -8.67
C CYS A 198 -13.94 11.27 -9.69
N SER A 199 -12.84 11.99 -9.49
CA SER A 199 -11.68 11.91 -10.37
C SER A 199 -10.37 11.92 -9.57
N GLU A 200 -9.42 11.11 -9.99
CA GLU A 200 -8.05 11.06 -9.46
C GLU A 200 -7.04 10.91 -10.60
N THR A 201 -5.82 11.38 -10.38
CA THR A 201 -4.72 11.26 -11.35
C THR A 201 -3.69 10.24 -10.89
N TYR A 202 -3.26 9.37 -11.81
CA TYR A 202 -2.26 8.34 -11.55
C TYR A 202 -1.08 8.49 -12.50
N THR A 203 0.13 8.55 -11.94
CA THR A 203 1.36 8.59 -12.74
C THR A 203 1.81 7.18 -13.10
N THR A 204 1.75 6.25 -12.14
CA THR A 204 2.14 4.85 -12.30
C THR A 204 1.28 3.93 -11.45
N GLY A 205 1.37 2.62 -11.70
CA GLY A 205 0.86 1.58 -10.80
C GLY A 205 -0.27 0.75 -11.41
N VAL A 206 -0.47 -0.42 -10.81
CA VAL A 206 -1.56 -1.35 -11.16
C VAL A 206 -2.66 -1.22 -10.12
N MET A 207 -3.91 -1.16 -10.55
CA MET A 207 -5.05 -1.00 -9.65
C MET A 207 -6.35 -1.51 -10.25
N ASN A 208 -7.19 -2.03 -9.37
CA ASN A 208 -8.47 -2.64 -9.68
C ASN A 208 -9.57 -1.86 -8.97
N PHE A 209 -10.62 -1.51 -9.70
CA PHE A 209 -11.80 -0.82 -9.19
C PHE A 209 -12.99 -1.76 -9.23
N ARG A 210 -13.74 -1.79 -8.14
CA ARG A 210 -14.97 -2.57 -8.00
C ARG A 210 -16.07 -1.77 -7.33
N HIS A 211 -17.31 -2.19 -7.56
CA HIS A 211 -18.47 -1.63 -6.87
C HIS A 211 -18.64 -2.33 -5.51
N ASN A 212 -18.79 -1.55 -4.44
CA ASN A 212 -18.99 -1.97 -3.06
C ASN A 212 -17.89 -2.89 -2.47
N TYR A 213 -17.77 -2.87 -1.14
CA TYR A 213 -16.72 -3.61 -0.43
C TYR A 213 -17.06 -5.09 -0.35
N GLY A 214 -16.13 -5.97 -0.79
CA GLY A 214 -16.26 -7.43 -0.66
C GLY A 214 -17.38 -8.13 -1.45
N SER A 215 -18.32 -7.39 -2.06
CA SER A 215 -19.40 -7.92 -2.91
C SER A 215 -19.20 -7.62 -4.39
N GLY A 216 -18.21 -6.81 -4.73
CA GLY A 216 -17.88 -6.42 -6.10
C GLY A 216 -17.20 -7.56 -6.87
N HIS A 217 -17.87 -8.07 -7.89
CA HIS A 217 -17.45 -9.16 -8.78
C HIS A 217 -16.99 -8.68 -10.15
N THR A 218 -17.67 -7.71 -10.78
CA THR A 218 -17.15 -7.06 -12.00
C THR A 218 -16.01 -6.13 -11.61
N ILE A 219 -14.85 -6.29 -12.25
CA ILE A 219 -13.63 -5.54 -11.94
C ILE A 219 -13.19 -4.74 -13.16
N ALA A 220 -12.85 -3.48 -12.96
CA ALA A 220 -12.10 -2.67 -13.93
C ALA A 220 -10.63 -2.59 -13.51
N GLU A 221 -9.72 -3.10 -14.35
CA GLU A 221 -8.29 -3.15 -14.07
C GLU A 221 -7.56 -2.09 -14.89
N PHE A 222 -6.58 -1.43 -14.28
CA PHE A 222 -5.72 -0.44 -14.92
C PHE A 222 -4.26 -0.66 -14.54
N SER A 223 -3.36 -0.41 -15.49
CA SER A 223 -1.92 -0.29 -15.26
C SER A 223 -1.43 1.01 -15.89
N PHE A 224 -1.19 2.04 -15.07
CA PHE A 224 -0.80 3.37 -15.53
C PHE A 224 0.72 3.50 -15.68
N GLY A 225 1.14 4.31 -16.65
CA GLY A 225 2.54 4.73 -16.79
C GLY A 225 3.53 3.59 -16.96
N ASN A 226 3.17 2.56 -17.73
CA ASN A 226 4.03 1.40 -17.93
C ASN A 226 5.34 1.80 -18.61
N PRO A 227 6.44 1.04 -18.42
CA PRO A 227 7.75 1.36 -19.01
C PRO A 227 7.77 1.46 -20.55
N ASN A 228 6.77 0.88 -21.23
CA ASN A 228 6.60 0.99 -22.68
C ASN A 228 5.92 2.30 -23.12
N GLY A 229 5.59 3.19 -22.19
CA GLY A 229 4.91 4.46 -22.45
C GLY A 229 3.39 4.37 -22.58
N ASN A 230 2.78 3.23 -22.24
CA ASN A 230 1.33 3.02 -22.33
C ASN A 230 0.67 2.92 -20.96
N SER A 231 -0.61 3.23 -20.90
CA SER A 231 -1.54 2.78 -19.86
C SER A 231 -2.37 1.62 -20.42
N ASN A 232 -2.44 0.51 -19.68
CA ASN A 232 -3.23 -0.66 -20.05
C ASN A 232 -4.49 -0.73 -19.19
N TYR A 233 -5.55 -1.33 -19.72
CA TYR A 233 -6.82 -1.48 -19.03
C TYR A 233 -7.62 -2.66 -19.57
N ASP A 234 -8.48 -3.22 -18.73
CA ASP A 234 -9.44 -4.25 -19.10
C ASP A 234 -10.58 -4.36 -18.10
N LEU A 235 -11.59 -5.14 -18.47
CA LEU A 235 -12.66 -5.58 -17.59
C LEU A 235 -12.49 -7.07 -17.30
N ASN A 236 -12.85 -7.48 -16.09
CA ASN A 236 -12.69 -8.85 -15.64
C ASN A 236 -13.92 -9.31 -14.86
N VAL A 237 -14.45 -10.47 -15.25
CA VAL A 237 -15.62 -11.15 -14.66
C VAL A 237 -15.29 -12.59 -14.26
N ILE A 238 -14.00 -12.95 -14.12
CA ILE A 238 -13.54 -14.26 -13.66
C ILE A 238 -14.13 -14.59 -12.27
N GLU A 239 -14.24 -13.59 -11.40
CA GLU A 239 -14.83 -13.73 -10.05
C GLU A 239 -16.36 -13.63 -10.05
N GLY A 240 -16.99 -13.51 -11.22
CA GLY A 240 -18.41 -13.31 -11.42
C GLY A 240 -18.75 -11.95 -12.03
N PHE A 241 -20.04 -11.72 -12.24
CA PHE A 241 -20.60 -10.46 -12.74
C PHE A 241 -21.67 -9.96 -11.79
N ASP A 242 -21.69 -8.66 -11.51
CA ASP A 242 -22.69 -8.02 -10.65
C ASP A 242 -23.31 -6.77 -11.26
N ILE A 243 -22.49 -5.83 -11.74
CA ILE A 243 -22.93 -4.63 -12.44
C ILE A 243 -22.24 -4.52 -13.80
N GLY A 244 -22.92 -3.85 -14.73
CA GLY A 244 -22.29 -3.49 -15.98
C GLY A 244 -21.26 -2.38 -15.79
N MET A 245 -20.12 -2.46 -16.46
CA MET A 245 -19.07 -1.45 -16.45
C MET A 245 -18.62 -1.11 -17.86
N GLN A 246 -18.14 0.11 -18.06
CA GLN A 246 -17.55 0.57 -19.30
C GLN A 246 -16.31 1.42 -19.02
N ILE A 247 -15.21 1.13 -19.72
CA ILE A 247 -13.98 1.94 -19.69
C ILE A 247 -13.85 2.67 -21.03
N ILE A 248 -13.83 4.00 -20.98
CA ILE A 248 -13.69 4.88 -22.15
C ILE A 248 -12.34 5.62 -22.05
N PRO A 249 -11.37 5.32 -22.93
CA PRO A 249 -10.21 6.19 -23.12
C PRO A 249 -10.63 7.41 -23.96
N GLU A 250 -10.43 8.62 -23.44
CA GLU A 250 -10.98 9.86 -24.01
C GLU A 250 -10.27 10.29 -25.31
N ASP A 251 -8.94 10.10 -25.41
CA ASP A 251 -8.15 10.46 -26.59
C ASP A 251 -8.01 9.30 -27.60
N GLY A 252 -8.97 8.38 -27.58
CA GLY A 252 -9.05 7.23 -28.48
C GLY A 252 -8.45 5.96 -27.89
N GLY A 253 -8.84 4.82 -28.47
CA GLY A 253 -8.56 3.49 -27.94
C GLY A 253 -9.77 2.57 -28.13
N HIS A 254 -9.72 1.40 -27.53
CA HIS A 254 -10.87 0.48 -27.49
C HIS A 254 -11.77 0.82 -26.30
N VAL A 255 -13.07 0.99 -26.51
CA VAL A 255 -14.01 1.13 -25.39
C VAL A 255 -14.31 -0.27 -24.90
N ALA A 256 -13.87 -0.63 -23.69
CA ALA A 256 -14.14 -1.94 -23.10
C ALA A 256 -15.52 -1.92 -22.43
N GLU A 257 -16.42 -2.81 -22.84
CA GLU A 257 -17.80 -2.84 -22.35
C GLU A 257 -18.17 -4.21 -21.79
N CYS A 258 -18.71 -4.21 -20.58
CA CYS A 258 -19.33 -5.39 -20.00
C CYS A 258 -20.72 -5.08 -19.49
N ALA A 259 -21.74 -5.45 -20.27
CA ALA A 259 -23.15 -5.24 -19.92
C ALA A 259 -23.80 -6.45 -19.22
N THR A 260 -23.23 -7.64 -19.42
CA THR A 260 -23.76 -8.92 -18.91
C THR A 260 -22.61 -9.85 -18.54
N ALA A 261 -22.91 -10.97 -17.87
CA ALA A 261 -21.91 -11.94 -17.44
C ALA A 261 -21.11 -12.62 -18.56
N ASP A 262 -21.61 -12.60 -19.80
CA ASP A 262 -20.98 -13.23 -20.98
C ASP A 262 -20.40 -12.18 -21.95
N CYS A 263 -19.98 -11.02 -21.43
CA CYS A 263 -19.56 -9.86 -22.22
C CYS A 263 -18.21 -10.07 -22.93
N THR A 264 -18.16 -9.94 -24.25
CA THR A 264 -16.98 -10.31 -25.05
C THR A 264 -15.72 -9.48 -24.81
N ASP A 265 -15.84 -8.32 -24.16
CA ASP A 265 -14.69 -7.42 -23.94
C ASP A 265 -14.03 -7.62 -22.57
N ALA A 266 -14.50 -8.59 -21.77
CA ALA A 266 -13.96 -8.89 -20.45
C ALA A 266 -13.28 -10.26 -20.38
N TYR A 267 -12.33 -10.38 -19.44
CA TYR A 267 -11.78 -11.65 -19.01
C TYR A 267 -12.84 -12.52 -18.34
N HIS A 268 -13.05 -13.73 -18.87
CA HIS A 268 -13.83 -14.80 -18.23
C HIS A 268 -12.92 -15.93 -17.72
N SER A 269 -11.68 -15.99 -18.22
CA SER A 269 -10.64 -16.89 -17.77
C SER A 269 -9.27 -16.21 -17.80
N SER A 270 -8.32 -16.71 -17.00
CA SER A 270 -6.94 -16.18 -16.99
C SER A 270 -6.16 -16.42 -18.29
N THR A 271 -6.73 -17.18 -19.24
CA THR A 271 -6.13 -17.42 -20.56
C THR A 271 -6.68 -16.53 -21.66
N ASP A 272 -7.67 -15.69 -21.34
CA ASP A 272 -8.22 -14.75 -22.31
C ASP A 272 -7.21 -13.63 -22.60
N ASN A 273 -7.49 -12.82 -23.64
CA ASN A 273 -6.64 -11.69 -24.00
C ASN A 273 -7.51 -10.49 -24.33
N HIS A 274 -7.92 -9.79 -23.27
CA HIS A 274 -8.76 -8.59 -23.33
C HIS A 274 -8.06 -7.35 -22.76
N THR A 275 -6.73 -7.37 -22.59
CA THR A 275 -5.98 -6.17 -22.22
C THR A 275 -5.84 -5.23 -23.41
N TYR A 276 -6.33 -4.00 -23.21
CA TYR A 276 -6.20 -2.91 -24.16
C TYR A 276 -5.15 -1.92 -23.67
N GLY A 277 -4.63 -1.09 -24.58
CA GLY A 277 -3.59 -0.12 -24.25
C GLY A 277 -3.74 1.17 -25.03
N VAL A 278 -3.47 2.29 -24.35
CA VAL A 278 -3.38 3.63 -24.92
C VAL A 278 -2.08 4.30 -24.45
N PRO A 279 -1.58 5.34 -25.14
CA PRO A 279 -0.44 6.10 -24.62
C PRO A 279 -0.70 6.60 -23.19
N ALA A 280 0.32 6.57 -22.33
CA ALA A 280 0.23 7.13 -20.99
C ALA A 280 -0.19 8.60 -21.05
N GLY A 281 -0.94 9.05 -20.05
CA GLY A 281 -1.49 10.41 -19.97
C GLY A 281 -2.87 10.57 -20.64
N ASN A 282 -3.31 9.61 -21.46
CA ASN A 282 -4.65 9.61 -22.03
C ASN A 282 -5.70 9.37 -20.92
N PRO A 283 -6.62 10.32 -20.66
CA PRO A 283 -7.58 10.18 -19.59
C PRO A 283 -8.62 9.08 -19.86
N PHE A 284 -9.17 8.54 -18.77
CA PHE A 284 -10.21 7.53 -18.81
C PHE A 284 -11.48 7.99 -18.09
N THR A 285 -12.62 7.52 -18.58
CA THR A 285 -13.89 7.48 -17.86
C THR A 285 -14.30 6.04 -17.58
N LEU A 286 -14.53 5.69 -16.31
CA LEU A 286 -15.13 4.43 -15.87
C LEU A 286 -16.59 4.68 -15.49
N ASN A 287 -17.51 4.19 -16.31
CA ASN A 287 -18.95 4.25 -16.02
C ASN A 287 -19.42 2.98 -15.32
N LEU A 288 -20.05 3.16 -14.16
CA LEU A 288 -20.70 2.08 -13.41
C LEU A 288 -22.18 2.01 -13.78
N CYS A 289 -22.70 0.82 -14.03
CA CYS A 289 -24.08 0.53 -14.44
C CYS A 289 -24.53 1.18 -15.76
N GLN A 290 -23.60 1.44 -16.69
CA GLN A 290 -23.83 2.03 -18.02
C GLN A 290 -24.94 1.32 -18.84
N PHE A 291 -25.23 0.06 -18.52
CA PHE A 291 -26.15 -0.81 -19.29
C PHE A 291 -27.29 -1.37 -18.44
N SER A 292 -27.48 -0.87 -17.22
CA SER A 292 -28.64 -1.26 -16.44
C SER A 292 -29.87 -0.65 -17.10
N ASP A 293 -30.63 -1.49 -17.81
CA ASP A 293 -31.94 -1.11 -18.31
C ASP A 293 -32.75 -0.58 -17.13
N ALA A 294 -33.36 0.60 -17.30
CA ALA A 294 -34.29 1.20 -16.35
C ALA A 294 -35.55 0.33 -16.09
N SER A 295 -35.60 -0.91 -16.58
CA SER A 295 -36.62 -1.90 -16.27
C SER A 295 -36.13 -2.84 -15.17
N GLY A 296 -36.34 -2.43 -13.91
CA GLY A 296 -36.18 -3.30 -12.76
C GLY A 296 -37.09 -4.51 -12.83
N THR A 297 -36.57 -5.62 -13.35
CA THR A 297 -37.09 -6.98 -13.11
C THR A 297 -35.92 -7.96 -13.21
N ALA A 298 -35.35 -8.29 -12.05
CA ALA A 298 -34.70 -9.58 -11.81
C ALA A 298 -35.77 -10.64 -11.48
#